data_AF-A0A944PT26-F1
#
_entry.id   AF-A0A944PT26-F1
#
_cell.length_a   1.000
_cell.length_b   1.000
_cell.length_c   1.000
_cell.angle_alpha   90.00
_cell.angle_beta   90.00
_cell.angle_gamma   90.00
#
_symmetry.space_group_name_H-M   'P 1'
#
loop_
_entity.id
_entity.type
_entity.pdbx_description
1 polymer ?
#
loop_
_entity_poly.entity_id
_entity_poly.type
_entity_poly.pdbx_seq_one_letter_code
_entity_poly.pdbx_strand_id
1 'polypeptide(L)'
;MDLLAVLDEAVATLKAPLEQEDREQGWTDDLRREFQEEISISRSVLRRHGVGMVRHLCPRLDEWMAREGVRPGRLQHLVSDVQRRLLEAHVRDDGQQASDLAVQAAAKALAAAGTAIEDVDLLLFASSCQDLLEPATAHIVAAKLGASCPVFDVKNACNSVLNALQIARALIESSQHHTILITCGETPTLGTRWHLPDVKALHAAAAGYTVSDAGAALLLKPGPAGEQDPGVLTTVFSADSTAWEICTVQAGGSMNWRPTDDEPTYVRLQGNLSTTGQQHASRALAAYQHELELVRTSKFIAIHQITVAQFHQTIAALGLPEERCLLTVAEHGNAASASLPLQLTLAQQTGHAGPGDLVALVGFASGFSAGITLIRL
;
A
#
# COMPACT_ATOMS: atom_id res chain seq x y z
N MET A 1 5.67 24.91 3.59
CA MET A 1 6.19 25.12 4.96
C MET A 1 6.68 23.77 5.45
N ASP A 2 7.90 23.68 5.96
CA ASP A 2 8.50 22.43 6.48
C ASP A 2 7.65 21.88 7.64
N LEU A 3 7.15 20.65 7.51
CA LEU A 3 6.29 19.98 8.50
C LEU A 3 6.93 19.94 9.89
N LEU A 4 8.25 19.74 9.97
CA LEU A 4 8.95 19.73 11.26
C LEU A 4 8.96 21.11 11.92
N ALA A 5 9.09 22.18 11.13
CA ALA A 5 8.99 23.55 11.63
C ALA A 5 7.58 23.86 12.17
N VAL A 6 6.53 23.37 11.49
CA VAL A 6 5.13 23.53 11.95
C VAL A 6 4.91 22.81 13.29
N LEU A 7 5.43 21.59 13.42
CA LEU A 7 5.31 20.81 14.66
C LEU A 7 6.12 21.44 15.82
N ASP A 8 7.28 22.04 15.53
CA ASP A 8 8.06 22.76 16.53
C ASP A 8 7.38 24.01 17.04
N GLU A 9 6.76 24.78 16.14
CA GLU A 9 5.94 25.94 16.49
C GLU A 9 4.71 25.54 17.30
N ALA A 10 4.00 24.48 16.89
CA ALA A 10 2.83 23.99 17.60
C ALA A 10 3.15 23.52 19.03
N VAL A 11 4.25 22.77 19.22
CA VAL A 11 4.69 22.37 20.56
C VAL A 11 5.11 23.58 21.40
N ALA A 12 5.77 24.58 20.82
CA ALA A 12 6.16 25.79 21.53
C ALA A 12 4.93 26.58 22.00
N THR A 13 3.93 26.74 21.12
CA THR A 13 2.67 27.44 21.41
C THR A 13 1.85 26.70 22.48
N LEU A 14 1.70 25.37 22.39
CA LEU A 14 0.97 24.59 23.39
C LEU A 14 1.70 24.47 24.73
N LYS A 15 3.01 24.72 24.78
CA LYS A 15 3.78 24.77 26.04
C LYS A 15 3.51 26.05 26.83
N ALA A 16 3.08 27.13 26.17
CA ALA A 16 2.72 28.39 26.84
C ALA A 16 1.44 28.24 27.69
N PRO A 17 1.28 29.04 28.77
CA PRO A 17 0.05 29.05 29.55
C PRO A 17 -1.16 29.46 28.71
N LEU A 18 -2.33 28.88 28.99
CA LEU A 18 -3.58 29.26 28.31
C LEU A 18 -3.93 30.73 28.59
N GLU A 19 -4.28 31.44 27.53
CA GLU A 19 -4.84 32.78 27.62
C GLU A 19 -6.31 32.71 28.08
N GLN A 20 -6.86 33.85 28.51
CA GLN A 20 -8.26 33.90 28.95
C GLN A 20 -9.22 33.49 27.83
N GLU A 21 -8.91 33.90 26.60
CA GLU A 21 -9.70 33.55 25.40
C GLU A 21 -9.67 32.03 25.12
N ASP A 22 -8.51 31.38 25.29
CA ASP A 22 -8.38 29.92 25.12
C ASP A 22 -9.28 29.17 26.13
N ARG A 23 -9.33 29.65 27.38
CA ARG A 23 -10.20 29.08 28.43
C ARG A 23 -11.68 29.30 28.13
N GLU A 24 -12.04 30.47 27.61
CA GLU A 24 -13.40 30.75 27.14
C GLU A 24 -13.78 29.85 25.97
N GLN A 25 -12.81 29.43 25.15
CA GLN A 25 -13.01 28.45 24.08
C GLN A 25 -13.06 26.99 24.57
N GLY A 26 -12.98 26.74 25.88
CA GLY A 26 -13.11 25.39 26.45
C GLY A 26 -11.78 24.65 26.62
N TRP A 27 -10.64 25.30 26.40
CA TRP A 27 -9.33 24.70 26.67
C TRP A 27 -9.07 24.62 28.18
N THR A 28 -8.67 23.43 28.63
CA THR A 28 -8.17 23.20 29.99
C THR A 28 -6.65 22.98 29.96
N ASP A 29 -5.99 23.21 31.11
CA ASP A 29 -4.54 23.01 31.21
C ASP A 29 -4.14 21.55 30.95
N ASP A 30 -5.02 20.60 31.25
CA ASP A 30 -4.85 19.17 31.00
C ASP A 30 -5.05 18.85 29.52
N LEU A 31 -6.11 19.34 28.90
CA LEU A 31 -6.38 19.13 27.48
C LEU A 31 -5.25 19.71 26.61
N ARG A 32 -4.78 20.92 26.94
CA ARG A 32 -3.60 21.54 26.29
C ARG A 32 -2.36 20.64 26.41
N ARG A 33 -2.11 20.05 27.58
CA ARG A 33 -0.96 19.19 27.85
C ARG A 33 -1.05 17.89 27.04
N GLU A 34 -2.22 17.30 26.95
CA GLU A 34 -2.48 16.09 26.17
C GLU A 34 -2.24 16.34 24.67
N PHE A 35 -2.77 17.43 24.09
CA PHE A 35 -2.48 17.80 22.71
C PHE A 35 -1.00 18.12 22.47
N GLN A 36 -0.34 18.78 23.44
CA GLN A 36 1.09 19.05 23.38
C GLN A 36 1.91 17.75 23.34
N GLU A 37 1.55 16.77 24.17
CA GLU A 37 2.20 15.46 24.24
C GLU A 37 2.02 14.69 22.93
N GLU A 38 0.80 14.64 22.39
CA GLU A 38 0.49 13.93 21.14
C GLU A 38 1.24 14.52 19.93
N ILE A 39 1.27 15.85 19.82
CA ILE A 39 2.05 16.54 18.78
C ILE A 39 3.56 16.37 19.01
N SER A 40 4.01 16.29 20.28
CA SER A 40 5.42 16.02 20.61
C SER A 40 5.85 14.61 20.24
N ILE A 41 4.97 13.61 20.41
CA ILE A 41 5.18 12.23 19.98
C ILE A 41 5.31 12.20 18.46
N SER A 42 4.35 12.79 17.75
CA SER A 42 4.35 12.91 16.29
C SER A 42 5.65 13.53 15.78
N ARG A 43 6.05 14.69 16.33
CA ARG A 43 7.32 15.35 16.03
C ARG A 43 8.54 14.48 16.30
N SER A 44 8.57 13.80 17.45
CA SER A 44 9.69 12.93 17.84
C SER A 44 9.86 11.77 16.85
N VAL A 45 8.74 11.17 16.44
CA VAL A 45 8.70 10.14 15.40
C VAL A 45 9.24 10.70 14.08
N LEU A 46 8.76 11.86 13.63
CA LEU A 46 9.24 12.47 12.37
C LEU A 46 10.71 12.89 12.40
N ARG A 47 11.23 13.40 13.52
CA ARG A 47 12.65 13.74 13.66
C ARG A 47 13.56 12.52 13.62
N ARG A 48 13.10 11.41 14.20
CA ARG A 48 13.88 10.17 14.30
C ARG A 48 13.80 9.33 13.02
N HIS A 49 12.66 9.36 12.33
CA HIS A 49 12.33 8.41 11.26
C HIS A 49 12.01 9.10 9.92
N GLY A 50 12.08 10.43 9.86
CA GLY A 50 11.86 11.25 8.67
C GLY A 50 10.40 11.66 8.48
N VAL A 51 10.20 12.73 7.69
CA VAL A 51 8.86 13.27 7.37
C VAL A 51 7.96 12.28 6.63
N GLY A 52 8.51 11.23 6.02
CA GLY A 52 7.73 10.14 5.44
C GLY A 52 6.87 9.36 6.45
N MET A 53 7.13 9.50 7.76
CA MET A 53 6.26 8.95 8.80
C MET A 53 4.98 9.77 9.03
N VAL A 54 4.80 10.88 8.32
CA VAL A 54 3.65 11.78 8.46
C VAL A 54 2.31 11.04 8.29
N ARG A 55 2.19 10.23 7.24
CA ARG A 55 1.00 9.41 6.93
C ARG A 55 0.65 8.37 8.00
N HIS A 56 1.57 8.11 8.91
CA HIS A 56 1.44 7.12 9.99
C HIS A 56 0.89 7.75 11.26
N LEU A 57 0.90 9.08 11.32
CA LEU A 57 0.51 9.87 12.46
C LEU A 57 -0.86 10.47 12.09
N CYS A 58 -1.95 9.71 12.19
CA CYS A 58 -3.30 10.25 11.97
C CYS A 58 -4.04 10.40 13.31
N PRO A 59 -3.67 11.38 14.15
CA PRO A 59 -4.40 11.61 15.38
C PRO A 59 -5.75 12.26 15.03
N ARG A 60 -6.85 11.73 15.58
CA ARG A 60 -8.20 12.31 15.42
C ARG A 60 -8.44 13.41 16.45
N LEU A 61 -7.58 14.43 16.42
CA LEU A 61 -7.59 15.54 17.37
C LEU A 61 -8.88 16.37 17.24
N ASP A 62 -9.46 16.49 16.05
CA ASP A 62 -10.72 17.21 15.81
C ASP A 62 -11.93 16.53 16.49
N GLU A 63 -12.06 15.21 16.36
CA GLU A 63 -13.12 14.44 17.03
C GLU A 63 -12.96 14.49 18.56
N TRP A 64 -11.72 14.49 19.03
CA TRP A 64 -11.39 14.62 20.45
C TRP A 64 -11.74 16.02 20.98
N MET A 65 -11.32 17.08 20.29
CA MET A 65 -11.67 18.46 20.64
C MET A 65 -13.20 18.67 20.68
N ALA A 66 -13.94 18.08 19.74
CA ALA A 66 -15.40 18.14 19.72
C ALA A 66 -16.04 17.44 20.93
N ARG A 67 -15.50 16.29 21.35
CA ARG A 67 -15.96 15.56 22.55
C ARG A 67 -15.69 16.33 23.84
N GLU A 68 -14.57 17.03 23.92
CA GLU A 68 -14.20 17.85 25.10
C GLU A 68 -14.86 19.23 25.09
N GLY A 69 -15.73 19.52 24.11
CA GLY A 69 -16.49 20.76 24.04
C GLY A 69 -15.66 21.98 23.66
N VAL A 70 -14.51 21.79 23.01
CA VAL A 70 -13.66 22.87 22.51
C VAL A 70 -14.41 23.63 21.41
N ARG A 71 -14.53 24.94 21.60
CA ARG A 71 -15.14 25.87 20.65
C ARG A 71 -14.10 26.46 19.70
N PRO A 72 -14.49 26.93 18.50
CA PRO A 72 -13.56 27.46 17.52
C PRO A 72 -12.66 28.57 18.08
N GLY A 73 -11.38 28.54 17.68
CA GLY A 73 -10.38 29.39 18.31
C GLY A 73 -8.96 29.15 17.82
N ARG A 74 -8.01 29.98 18.29
CA ARG A 74 -6.61 29.94 17.84
C ARG A 74 -5.96 28.57 18.05
N LEU A 75 -6.08 27.99 19.25
CA LEU A 75 -5.47 26.70 19.56
C LEU A 75 -6.14 25.54 18.82
N GLN A 76 -7.45 25.62 18.59
CA GLN A 76 -8.17 24.63 17.78
C GLN A 76 -7.72 24.69 16.32
N HIS A 77 -7.60 25.89 15.73
CA HIS A 77 -7.07 26.04 14.38
C HIS A 77 -5.63 25.52 14.25
N LEU A 78 -4.78 25.80 15.24
CA LEU A 78 -3.40 25.29 15.29
C LEU A 78 -3.37 23.76 15.28
N VAL A 79 -4.20 23.11 16.10
CA VAL A 79 -4.26 21.65 16.21
C VAL A 79 -4.85 21.02 14.94
N SER A 80 -5.91 21.59 14.38
CA SER A 80 -6.49 21.14 13.10
C SER A 80 -5.53 21.33 11.92
N ASP A 81 -4.71 22.39 11.92
CA ASP A 81 -3.67 22.62 10.91
C ASP A 81 -2.55 21.58 10.97
N VAL A 82 -2.15 21.18 12.18
CA VAL A 82 -1.21 20.07 12.38
C VAL A 82 -1.81 18.77 11.86
N GLN A 83 -3.03 18.42 12.29
CA GLN A 83 -3.70 17.19 11.88
C GLN A 83 -3.86 17.09 10.36
N ARG A 84 -4.31 18.16 9.69
CA ARG A 84 -4.49 18.19 8.23
C ARG A 84 -3.19 17.93 7.47
N ARG A 85 -2.08 18.51 7.94
CA ARG A 85 -0.74 18.28 7.33
C ARG A 85 -0.20 16.89 7.62
N LEU A 86 -0.70 16.22 8.66
CA LEU A 86 -0.40 14.83 8.92
C LEU A 86 -1.20 13.86 8.00
N LEU A 87 -2.39 14.28 7.57
CA LEU A 87 -3.38 13.46 6.85
C LEU A 87 -3.26 13.40 5.31
N GLU A 88 -2.22 13.95 4.67
CA GLU A 88 -2.02 13.83 3.20
C GLU A 88 -1.66 12.38 2.73
N ALA A 89 -1.97 11.35 3.54
CA ALA A 89 -2.01 9.94 3.17
C ALA A 89 -3.30 9.64 2.37
N HIS A 90 -3.21 8.92 1.25
CA HIS A 90 -4.38 8.58 0.45
C HIS A 90 -5.23 7.51 1.16
N VAL A 91 -6.29 7.94 1.82
CA VAL A 91 -7.32 7.10 2.45
C VAL A 91 -8.55 7.12 1.53
N ARG A 92 -9.21 5.96 1.38
CA ARG A 92 -10.45 5.84 0.62
C ARG A 92 -11.56 6.72 1.21
N ASP A 93 -12.53 7.11 0.39
CA ASP A 93 -13.72 7.80 0.86
C ASP A 93 -14.60 6.87 1.73
N ASP A 94 -15.39 7.44 2.63
CA ASP A 94 -16.35 6.68 3.43
C ASP A 94 -17.31 5.87 2.54
N GLY A 95 -17.37 4.56 2.78
CA GLY A 95 -18.22 3.63 2.03
C GLY A 95 -17.62 3.14 0.69
N GLN A 96 -16.50 3.70 0.23
CA GLN A 96 -15.81 3.24 -0.98
C GLN A 96 -15.10 1.91 -0.71
N GLN A 97 -15.42 0.84 -1.45
CA GLN A 97 -14.85 -0.49 -1.23
C GLN A 97 -13.61 -0.77 -2.10
N ALA A 98 -12.94 -1.90 -1.84
CA ALA A 98 -11.82 -2.35 -2.66
C ALA A 98 -12.26 -2.54 -4.13
N SER A 99 -13.45 -3.10 -4.36
CA SER A 99 -14.00 -3.21 -5.71
C SER A 99 -14.20 -1.85 -6.39
N ASP A 100 -14.54 -0.78 -5.67
CA ASP A 100 -14.71 0.56 -6.25
C ASP A 100 -13.39 1.13 -6.78
N LEU A 101 -12.32 1.00 -5.99
CA LEU A 101 -10.98 1.42 -6.39
C LEU A 101 -10.51 0.63 -7.63
N ALA A 102 -10.78 -0.67 -7.65
CA ALA A 102 -10.47 -1.54 -8.79
C ALA A 102 -11.24 -1.14 -10.06
N VAL A 103 -12.55 -0.85 -9.94
CA VAL A 103 -13.40 -0.40 -11.06
C VAL A 103 -12.89 0.92 -11.65
N GLN A 104 -12.52 1.89 -10.80
CA GLN A 104 -12.00 3.18 -11.26
C GLN A 104 -10.67 3.01 -12.02
N ALA A 105 -9.78 2.13 -11.55
CA ALA A 105 -8.53 1.83 -12.24
C ALA A 105 -8.76 1.08 -13.55
N ALA A 106 -9.66 0.09 -13.55
CA ALA A 106 -10.03 -0.69 -14.72
C ALA A 106 -10.60 0.18 -15.84
N ALA A 107 -11.52 1.10 -15.50
CA ALA A 107 -12.09 2.03 -16.47
C ALA A 107 -11.01 2.90 -17.15
N LYS A 108 -10.02 3.37 -16.38
CA LYS A 108 -8.87 4.12 -16.92
C LYS A 108 -8.01 3.25 -17.84
N ALA A 109 -7.70 2.02 -17.45
CA ALA A 109 -6.89 1.09 -18.24
C ALA A 109 -7.58 0.70 -19.56
N LEU A 110 -8.89 0.39 -19.53
CA LEU A 110 -9.69 0.07 -20.71
C LEU A 110 -9.76 1.26 -21.67
N ALA A 111 -10.01 2.46 -21.15
CA ALA A 111 -10.04 3.69 -21.94
C ALA A 111 -8.68 3.99 -22.59
N ALA A 112 -7.58 3.86 -21.84
CA ALA A 112 -6.22 4.06 -22.37
C ALA A 112 -5.86 3.04 -23.47
N ALA A 113 -6.35 1.81 -23.35
CA ALA A 113 -6.13 0.76 -24.34
C ALA A 113 -7.16 0.75 -25.49
N GLY A 114 -8.15 1.65 -25.47
CA GLY A 114 -9.24 1.67 -26.45
C GLY A 114 -9.99 0.33 -26.55
N THR A 115 -10.13 -0.40 -25.43
CA THR A 115 -10.72 -1.74 -25.39
C THR A 115 -12.09 -1.69 -24.72
N ALA A 116 -13.09 -2.29 -25.36
CA ALA A 116 -14.43 -2.36 -24.80
C ALA A 116 -14.48 -3.44 -23.70
N ILE A 117 -15.36 -3.27 -22.70
CA ILE A 117 -15.46 -4.25 -21.61
C ILE A 117 -15.95 -5.61 -22.11
N GLU A 118 -16.72 -5.61 -23.19
CA GLU A 118 -17.26 -6.78 -23.88
C GLU A 118 -16.17 -7.61 -24.57
N ASP A 119 -15.01 -7.01 -24.87
CA ASP A 119 -13.86 -7.70 -25.47
C ASP A 119 -13.01 -8.43 -24.43
N VAL A 120 -13.21 -8.17 -23.14
CA VAL A 120 -12.51 -8.84 -22.04
C VAL A 120 -13.12 -10.23 -21.84
N ASP A 121 -12.31 -11.28 -21.99
CA ASP A 121 -12.76 -12.67 -21.88
C ASP A 121 -12.38 -13.36 -20.56
N LEU A 122 -11.66 -12.66 -19.68
CA LEU A 122 -11.42 -13.06 -18.29
C LEU A 122 -11.12 -11.84 -17.41
N LEU A 123 -11.76 -11.76 -16.23
CA LEU A 123 -11.44 -10.76 -15.22
C LEU A 123 -10.82 -11.41 -13.98
N LEU A 124 -9.63 -10.95 -13.61
CA LEU A 124 -8.95 -11.35 -12.39
C LEU A 124 -9.01 -10.21 -11.37
N PHE A 125 -9.43 -10.48 -10.14
CA PHE A 125 -9.27 -9.53 -9.04
C PHE A 125 -8.10 -9.96 -8.15
N ALA A 126 -7.02 -9.18 -8.19
CA ALA A 126 -5.73 -9.51 -7.62
C ALA A 126 -5.39 -8.57 -6.46
N SER A 127 -5.79 -8.91 -5.24
CA SER A 127 -5.67 -8.03 -4.07
C SER A 127 -5.45 -8.79 -2.78
N SER A 128 -4.82 -8.12 -1.81
CA SER A 128 -4.79 -8.58 -0.42
C SER A 128 -6.11 -8.29 0.32
N CYS A 129 -6.82 -7.25 -0.10
CA CYS A 129 -8.13 -6.84 0.41
C CYS A 129 -9.27 -7.47 -0.40
N GLN A 130 -10.48 -7.50 0.19
CA GLN A 130 -11.69 -8.02 -0.45
C GLN A 130 -12.91 -7.31 0.15
N ASP A 131 -13.99 -7.20 -0.62
CA ASP A 131 -15.22 -6.54 -0.15
C ASP A 131 -15.96 -7.41 0.87
N LEU A 132 -15.95 -8.73 0.64
CA LEU A 132 -16.65 -9.72 1.45
C LEU A 132 -16.07 -11.12 1.23
N LEU A 133 -16.57 -12.12 1.99
CA LEU A 133 -16.03 -13.49 1.98
C LEU A 133 -16.51 -14.32 0.80
N GLU A 134 -17.78 -14.19 0.45
CA GLU A 134 -18.44 -14.94 -0.63
C GLU A 134 -19.63 -14.13 -1.19
N PRO A 135 -19.70 -13.88 -2.52
CA PRO A 135 -18.80 -14.37 -3.57
C PRO A 135 -17.44 -13.65 -3.65
N ALA A 136 -16.59 -14.13 -4.56
CA ALA A 136 -15.36 -13.48 -4.99
C ALA A 136 -15.60 -11.99 -5.35
N THR A 137 -14.67 -11.11 -4.96
CA THR A 137 -14.79 -9.67 -5.20
C THR A 137 -14.79 -9.34 -6.70
N ALA A 138 -14.16 -10.20 -7.53
CA ALA A 138 -14.20 -10.11 -8.98
C ALA A 138 -15.63 -10.07 -9.55
N HIS A 139 -16.61 -10.76 -8.94
CA HIS A 139 -18.01 -10.68 -9.38
C HIS A 139 -18.60 -9.28 -9.19
N ILE A 140 -18.24 -8.59 -8.11
CA ILE A 140 -18.68 -7.22 -7.82
C ILE A 140 -18.06 -6.25 -8.84
N VAL A 141 -16.76 -6.40 -9.10
CA VAL A 141 -16.04 -5.60 -10.10
C VAL A 141 -16.64 -5.79 -11.49
N ALA A 142 -16.86 -7.04 -11.91
CA ALA A 142 -17.47 -7.36 -13.19
C ALA A 142 -18.88 -6.75 -13.33
N ALA A 143 -19.72 -6.90 -12.30
CA ALA A 143 -21.06 -6.31 -12.31
C ALA A 143 -21.03 -4.78 -12.44
N LYS A 144 -20.11 -4.10 -11.74
CA LYS A 144 -19.93 -2.63 -11.81
C LYS A 144 -19.40 -2.15 -13.15
N LEU A 145 -18.56 -2.95 -13.82
CA LEU A 145 -18.02 -2.65 -15.15
C LEU A 145 -18.97 -3.06 -16.30
N GLY A 146 -19.98 -3.88 -16.03
CA GLY A 146 -20.83 -4.49 -17.06
C GLY A 146 -20.18 -5.67 -17.79
N ALA A 147 -19.16 -6.29 -17.20
CA ALA A 147 -18.49 -7.46 -17.79
C ALA A 147 -19.35 -8.73 -17.66
N SER A 148 -19.36 -9.55 -18.71
CA SER A 148 -20.07 -10.85 -18.75
C SER A 148 -19.14 -12.06 -18.80
N CYS A 149 -17.82 -11.85 -18.73
CA CYS A 149 -16.82 -12.90 -18.81
C CYS A 149 -16.69 -13.68 -17.49
N PRO A 150 -16.06 -14.87 -17.52
CA PRO A 150 -15.65 -15.57 -16.31
C PRO A 150 -14.77 -14.70 -15.42
N VAL A 151 -14.84 -14.91 -14.11
CA VAL A 151 -14.10 -14.14 -13.11
C VAL A 151 -13.60 -15.02 -11.98
N PHE A 152 -12.49 -14.62 -11.34
CA PHE A 152 -12.06 -15.17 -10.05
C PHE A 152 -11.04 -14.26 -9.35
N ASP A 153 -10.90 -14.45 -8.03
CA ASP A 153 -9.94 -13.73 -7.20
C ASP A 153 -8.59 -14.47 -7.15
N VAL A 154 -7.49 -13.70 -7.15
CA VAL A 154 -6.12 -14.17 -6.95
C VAL A 154 -5.55 -13.48 -5.72
N LYS A 155 -5.21 -14.25 -4.68
CA LYS A 155 -4.76 -13.71 -3.38
C LYS A 155 -3.45 -14.34 -2.94
N ASN A 156 -2.40 -13.53 -2.87
CA ASN A 156 -1.09 -13.85 -2.30
C ASN A 156 -0.50 -12.61 -1.60
N ALA A 157 -1.24 -12.05 -0.64
CA ALA A 157 -0.92 -10.79 0.03
C ALA A 157 -0.46 -9.72 -0.99
N CYS A 158 0.64 -9.00 -0.77
CA CYS A 158 1.12 -7.95 -1.69
C CYS A 158 1.62 -8.45 -3.06
N ASN A 159 1.80 -9.77 -3.24
CA ASN A 159 2.25 -10.36 -4.52
C ASN A 159 1.08 -10.70 -5.45
N SER A 160 -0.17 -10.44 -5.05
CA SER A 160 -1.37 -10.86 -5.78
C SER A 160 -1.37 -10.44 -7.25
N VAL A 161 -0.98 -9.21 -7.57
CA VAL A 161 -0.88 -8.74 -8.97
C VAL A 161 0.18 -9.49 -9.77
N LEU A 162 1.34 -9.81 -9.16
CA LEU A 162 2.37 -10.60 -9.86
C LEU A 162 1.87 -12.03 -10.12
N ASN A 163 1.15 -12.64 -9.18
CA ASN A 163 0.53 -13.95 -9.40
C ASN A 163 -0.54 -13.90 -10.49
N ALA A 164 -1.33 -12.83 -10.55
CA ALA A 164 -2.29 -12.63 -11.62
C ALA A 164 -1.61 -12.46 -12.99
N LEU A 165 -0.46 -11.78 -13.06
CA LEU A 165 0.35 -11.72 -14.29
C LEU A 165 0.85 -13.10 -14.73
N GLN A 166 1.33 -13.92 -13.78
CA GLN A 166 1.76 -15.30 -14.06
C GLN A 166 0.61 -16.15 -14.64
N ILE A 167 -0.56 -16.08 -13.99
CA ILE A 167 -1.76 -16.82 -14.42
C ILE A 167 -2.23 -16.32 -15.79
N ALA A 168 -2.37 -15.01 -15.96
CA ALA A 168 -2.83 -14.40 -17.21
C ALA A 168 -1.91 -14.75 -18.38
N ARG A 169 -0.59 -14.67 -18.18
CA ARG A 169 0.39 -15.09 -19.18
C ARG A 169 0.18 -16.55 -19.59
N ALA A 170 0.08 -17.48 -18.63
CA ALA A 170 -0.09 -18.89 -18.92
C ALA A 170 -1.40 -19.17 -19.68
N LEU A 171 -2.48 -18.47 -19.33
CA LEU A 171 -3.78 -18.61 -20.00
C LEU A 171 -3.78 -18.03 -21.43
N ILE A 172 -3.04 -16.95 -21.67
CA ILE A 172 -2.85 -16.39 -23.02
C ILE A 172 -1.95 -17.29 -23.87
N GLU A 173 -0.81 -17.75 -23.34
CA GLU A 173 0.12 -18.64 -24.04
C GLU A 173 -0.51 -19.98 -24.40
N SER A 174 -1.40 -20.49 -23.55
CA SER A 174 -2.20 -21.70 -23.83
C SER A 174 -3.44 -21.46 -24.68
N SER A 175 -3.67 -20.22 -25.15
CA SER A 175 -4.82 -19.81 -25.98
C SER A 175 -6.18 -20.11 -25.33
N GLN A 176 -6.26 -20.16 -24.00
CA GLN A 176 -7.52 -20.32 -23.27
C GLN A 176 -8.29 -19.01 -23.15
N HIS A 177 -7.56 -17.90 -23.08
CA HIS A 177 -8.08 -16.54 -23.01
C HIS A 177 -7.20 -15.61 -23.85
N HIS A 178 -7.76 -14.52 -24.35
CA HIS A 178 -7.07 -13.57 -25.22
C HIS A 178 -7.00 -12.18 -24.60
N THR A 179 -8.06 -11.70 -23.94
CA THR A 179 -8.07 -10.35 -23.36
C THR A 179 -8.38 -10.45 -21.88
N ILE A 180 -7.32 -10.44 -21.08
CA ILE A 180 -7.44 -10.61 -19.63
C ILE A 180 -7.29 -9.26 -18.96
N LEU A 181 -8.31 -8.88 -18.18
CA LEU A 181 -8.27 -7.69 -17.33
C LEU A 181 -7.91 -8.09 -15.91
N ILE A 182 -6.74 -7.67 -15.44
CA ILE A 182 -6.34 -7.78 -14.05
C ILE A 182 -6.74 -6.48 -13.36
N THR A 183 -7.53 -6.60 -12.30
CA THR A 183 -7.98 -5.49 -11.46
C THR A 183 -7.46 -5.68 -10.04
N CYS A 184 -7.15 -4.58 -9.36
CA CYS A 184 -6.62 -4.58 -8.01
C CYS A 184 -7.21 -3.39 -7.27
N GLY A 185 -7.77 -3.66 -6.10
CA GLY A 185 -8.24 -2.62 -5.18
C GLY A 185 -7.77 -2.97 -3.79
N GLU A 186 -6.99 -2.10 -3.19
CA GLU A 186 -6.38 -2.28 -1.88
C GLU A 186 -7.00 -1.27 -0.94
N THR A 187 -7.58 -1.75 0.17
CA THR A 187 -8.10 -0.93 1.27
C THR A 187 -7.46 -1.30 2.62
N PRO A 188 -6.11 -1.42 2.70
CA PRO A 188 -5.44 -1.90 3.90
C PRO A 188 -5.55 -0.94 5.09
N THR A 189 -5.94 0.33 4.88
CA THR A 189 -6.12 1.30 5.96
C THR A 189 -7.19 0.87 6.96
N LEU A 190 -8.15 0.04 6.54
CA LEU A 190 -9.18 -0.54 7.42
C LEU A 190 -8.61 -1.43 8.50
N GLY A 191 -7.49 -2.09 8.23
CA GLY A 191 -6.78 -2.91 9.20
C GLY A 191 -5.90 -2.08 10.15
N THR A 192 -5.92 -0.75 10.08
CA THR A 192 -5.08 0.10 10.92
C THR A 192 -5.75 0.35 12.26
N ARG A 193 -5.00 0.10 13.34
CA ARG A 193 -5.46 0.35 14.70
C ARG A 193 -5.30 1.82 15.06
N TRP A 194 -6.39 2.58 15.02
CA TRP A 194 -6.34 4.00 15.40
C TRP A 194 -6.42 4.25 16.91
N HIS A 195 -6.95 3.28 17.68
CA HIS A 195 -7.04 3.38 19.14
C HIS A 195 -6.00 2.50 19.82
N LEU A 196 -4.97 3.14 20.37
CA LEU A 196 -3.81 2.48 20.98
C LEU A 196 -3.93 2.44 22.50
N PRO A 197 -4.00 1.26 23.14
CA PRO A 197 -4.02 1.16 24.60
C PRO A 197 -2.65 1.40 25.23
N ASP A 198 -1.56 1.05 24.53
CA ASP A 198 -0.19 1.20 25.00
C ASP A 198 0.84 1.19 23.84
N VAL A 199 2.12 1.40 24.19
CA VAL A 199 3.25 1.40 23.24
C VAL A 199 3.49 0.02 22.62
N LYS A 200 3.13 -1.07 23.31
CA LYS A 200 3.28 -2.43 22.77
C LYS A 200 2.30 -2.67 21.63
N ALA A 201 1.06 -2.19 21.77
CA ALA A 201 0.05 -2.20 20.72
C ALA A 201 0.49 -1.35 19.52
N LEU A 202 1.15 -0.21 19.74
CA LEU A 202 1.72 0.60 18.66
C LEU A 202 2.75 -0.18 17.86
N HIS A 203 3.70 -0.85 18.53
CA HIS A 203 4.71 -1.67 17.84
C HIS A 203 4.09 -2.84 17.06
N ALA A 204 3.07 -3.50 17.62
CA ALA A 204 2.36 -4.58 16.96
C ALA A 204 1.57 -4.08 15.73
N ALA A 205 0.97 -2.89 15.80
CA ALA A 205 0.20 -2.31 14.71
C ALA A 205 1.05 -1.51 13.69
N ALA A 206 2.37 -1.44 13.87
CA ALA A 206 3.26 -0.53 13.13
C ALA A 206 3.14 -0.63 11.60
N ALA A 207 2.86 -1.83 11.07
CA ALA A 207 2.64 -2.05 9.63
C ALA A 207 1.42 -1.30 9.09
N GLY A 208 0.34 -1.20 9.87
CA GLY A 208 -0.91 -0.58 9.42
C GLY A 208 -0.75 0.89 9.10
N TYR A 209 0.13 1.57 9.83
CA TYR A 209 0.37 2.98 9.57
C TYR A 209 1.13 3.25 8.27
N THR A 210 1.77 2.23 7.68
CA THR A 210 2.54 2.41 6.44
C THR A 210 1.69 2.34 5.20
N VAL A 211 0.49 1.80 5.32
CA VAL A 211 -0.35 1.43 4.19
C VAL A 211 -1.13 2.61 3.63
N SER A 212 -1.57 2.47 2.39
CA SER A 212 -2.46 3.39 1.71
C SER A 212 -3.47 2.63 0.87
N ASP A 213 -4.60 3.27 0.62
CA ASP A 213 -5.64 2.70 -0.23
C ASP A 213 -5.39 3.10 -1.69
N ALA A 214 -5.53 2.14 -2.61
CA ALA A 214 -5.29 2.38 -4.03
C ALA A 214 -6.01 1.39 -4.94
N GLY A 215 -6.26 1.82 -6.17
CA GLY A 215 -6.70 0.97 -7.27
C GLY A 215 -5.64 0.86 -8.36
N ALA A 216 -5.51 -0.32 -8.97
CA ALA A 216 -4.68 -0.54 -10.14
C ALA A 216 -5.36 -1.51 -11.11
N ALA A 217 -5.03 -1.42 -12.39
CA ALA A 217 -5.48 -2.38 -13.39
C ALA A 217 -4.43 -2.57 -14.48
N LEU A 218 -4.37 -3.78 -15.03
CA LEU A 218 -3.52 -4.15 -16.17
C LEU A 218 -4.39 -4.88 -17.18
N LEU A 219 -4.21 -4.56 -18.46
CA LEU A 219 -4.86 -5.26 -19.55
C LEU A 219 -3.80 -6.05 -20.32
N LEU A 220 -3.99 -7.36 -20.44
CA LEU A 220 -3.09 -8.24 -21.16
C LEU A 220 -3.77 -8.78 -22.41
N LYS A 221 -3.02 -8.80 -23.51
CA LYS A 221 -3.44 -9.31 -24.82
C LYS A 221 -2.34 -10.18 -25.42
N PRO A 222 -2.66 -11.13 -26.31
CA PRO A 222 -1.65 -11.82 -27.10
C PRO A 222 -0.84 -10.80 -27.90
N GLY A 223 0.48 -10.97 -27.89
CA GLY A 223 1.43 -10.17 -28.65
C GLY A 223 2.33 -11.07 -29.51
N PRO A 224 3.18 -10.46 -30.34
CA PRO A 224 4.20 -11.20 -31.08
C PRO A 224 5.19 -11.88 -30.11
N ALA A 225 5.80 -12.99 -30.54
CA ALA A 225 6.56 -13.91 -29.68
C ALA A 225 8.01 -14.11 -30.14
N GLY A 226 8.75 -13.02 -30.30
CA GLY A 226 10.19 -12.96 -30.57
C GLY A 226 11.01 -12.42 -29.39
N GLU A 227 12.34 -12.56 -29.45
CA GLU A 227 13.25 -12.18 -28.34
C GLU A 227 13.19 -10.70 -27.95
N GLN A 228 12.80 -9.83 -28.89
CA GLN A 228 12.72 -8.38 -28.71
C GLN A 228 11.28 -7.87 -28.62
N ASP A 229 10.30 -8.77 -28.63
CA ASP A 229 8.89 -8.40 -28.62
C ASP A 229 8.41 -8.06 -27.20
N PRO A 230 7.42 -7.15 -27.08
CA PRO A 230 6.87 -6.75 -25.79
C PRO A 230 6.10 -7.91 -25.14
N GLY A 231 6.06 -7.92 -23.82
CA GLY A 231 5.32 -8.90 -23.05
C GLY A 231 5.98 -9.29 -21.73
N VAL A 232 5.30 -10.18 -21.01
CA VAL A 232 5.80 -10.75 -19.76
C VAL A 232 6.78 -11.88 -20.08
N LEU A 233 8.08 -11.66 -19.83
CA LEU A 233 9.15 -12.56 -20.24
C LEU A 233 9.34 -13.72 -19.26
N THR A 234 9.32 -13.43 -17.96
CA THR A 234 9.41 -14.43 -16.89
C THR A 234 8.70 -13.94 -15.64
N THR A 235 8.17 -14.90 -14.89
CA THR A 235 7.64 -14.67 -13.56
C THR A 235 8.04 -15.84 -12.67
N VAL A 236 8.85 -15.58 -11.64
CA VAL A 236 9.34 -16.57 -10.69
C VAL A 236 8.96 -16.21 -9.27
N PHE A 237 8.69 -17.22 -8.45
CA PHE A 237 8.27 -17.06 -7.05
C PHE A 237 8.90 -18.08 -6.14
N SER A 238 9.24 -17.63 -4.94
CA SER A 238 9.63 -18.50 -3.82
C SER A 238 8.91 -18.06 -2.55
N ALA A 239 8.87 -18.98 -1.58
CA ALA A 239 8.26 -18.72 -0.29
C ALA A 239 9.02 -19.42 0.84
N ASP A 240 9.05 -18.77 2.00
CA ASP A 240 9.39 -19.34 3.29
C ASP A 240 8.15 -19.26 4.20
N SER A 241 7.26 -20.23 4.04
CA SER A 241 5.97 -20.27 4.74
C SER A 241 6.10 -20.47 6.25
N THR A 242 7.30 -20.78 6.78
CA THR A 242 7.50 -20.85 8.24
C THR A 242 7.36 -19.47 8.91
N ALA A 243 7.48 -18.40 8.12
CA ALA A 243 7.44 -17.02 8.54
C ALA A 243 6.04 -16.37 8.39
N TRP A 244 4.97 -17.16 8.23
CA TRP A 244 3.63 -16.63 7.94
C TRP A 244 3.05 -15.75 9.05
N GLU A 245 3.45 -15.98 10.30
CA GLU A 245 2.94 -15.30 11.51
C GLU A 245 3.46 -13.86 11.66
N ILE A 246 4.48 -13.48 10.89
CA ILE A 246 5.19 -12.19 11.04
C ILE A 246 4.26 -10.99 10.80
N CYS A 247 3.31 -11.09 9.88
CA CYS A 247 2.40 -10.02 9.55
C CYS A 247 1.04 -10.62 9.15
N THR A 248 0.02 -10.38 9.96
CA THR A 248 -1.30 -11.00 9.78
C THR A 248 -2.42 -10.02 10.09
N VAL A 249 -3.55 -10.19 9.40
CA VAL A 249 -4.88 -9.76 9.87
C VAL A 249 -5.63 -11.06 10.14
N GLN A 250 -6.08 -11.28 11.38
CA GLN A 250 -6.55 -12.59 11.82
C GLN A 250 -8.07 -12.80 11.61
N ALA A 251 -8.82 -11.71 11.42
CA ALA A 251 -10.23 -11.70 11.07
C ALA A 251 -10.48 -11.94 9.57
N GLY A 252 -11.75 -12.14 9.20
CA GLY A 252 -12.14 -12.36 7.81
C GLY A 252 -11.89 -13.79 7.32
N GLY A 253 -11.73 -14.75 8.23
CA GLY A 253 -11.56 -16.17 7.90
C GLY A 253 -12.03 -17.05 9.04
N SER A 254 -11.90 -18.38 8.90
CA SER A 254 -12.36 -19.34 9.90
C SER A 254 -11.62 -19.25 11.24
N MET A 255 -10.38 -18.72 11.25
CA MET A 255 -9.59 -18.52 12.48
C MET A 255 -10.31 -17.57 13.46
N ASN A 256 -10.94 -16.52 12.95
CA ASN A 256 -11.76 -15.59 13.71
C ASN A 256 -13.05 -15.27 12.93
N TRP A 257 -13.92 -16.28 12.80
CA TRP A 257 -15.16 -16.16 12.02
C TRP A 257 -16.10 -15.07 12.55
N ARG A 258 -16.19 -14.96 13.88
CA ARG A 258 -17.03 -13.99 14.59
C ARG A 258 -16.24 -13.46 15.79
N PRO A 259 -15.31 -12.52 15.55
CA PRO A 259 -14.54 -11.95 16.66
C PRO A 259 -15.49 -11.21 17.61
N THR A 260 -15.17 -11.24 18.90
CA THR A 260 -15.97 -10.58 19.96
C THR A 260 -15.54 -9.13 20.20
N ASP A 261 -14.42 -8.73 19.61
CA ASP A 261 -13.82 -7.40 19.65
C ASP A 261 -13.08 -7.14 18.32
N ASP A 262 -12.53 -5.93 18.17
CA ASP A 262 -11.90 -5.52 16.92
C ASP A 262 -10.44 -6.00 16.80
N GLU A 263 -9.84 -6.57 17.82
CA GLU A 263 -8.41 -6.90 17.85
C GLU A 263 -7.96 -7.76 16.66
N PRO A 264 -8.69 -8.82 16.26
CA PRO A 264 -8.29 -9.65 15.12
C PRO A 264 -8.41 -8.95 13.77
N THR A 265 -9.14 -7.83 13.69
CA THR A 265 -9.36 -7.06 12.45
C THR A 265 -8.18 -6.15 12.10
N TYR A 266 -7.31 -5.88 13.08
CA TYR A 266 -6.13 -5.05 12.87
C TYR A 266 -4.96 -5.86 12.31
N VAL A 267 -4.11 -5.19 11.53
CA VAL A 267 -2.83 -5.74 11.12
C VAL A 267 -1.91 -5.85 12.33
N ARG A 268 -1.29 -7.02 12.45
CA ARG A 268 -0.44 -7.37 13.57
C ARG A 268 0.91 -7.88 13.08
N LEU A 269 1.96 -7.20 13.50
CA LEU A 269 3.34 -7.63 13.38
C LEU A 269 3.76 -8.48 14.57
N GLN A 270 4.44 -9.58 14.28
CA GLN A 270 5.16 -10.39 15.26
C GLN A 270 6.66 -10.37 14.96
N GLY A 271 7.46 -10.01 15.96
CA GLY A 271 8.91 -9.87 15.80
C GLY A 271 9.33 -8.58 15.09
N ASN A 272 10.54 -8.58 14.55
CA ASN A 272 11.11 -7.42 13.85
C ASN A 272 11.07 -7.64 12.33
N LEU A 273 10.13 -6.95 11.66
CA LEU A 273 9.93 -7.04 10.22
C LEU A 273 11.19 -6.70 9.41
N SER A 274 12.02 -5.75 9.88
CA SER A 274 13.22 -5.31 9.15
C SER A 274 14.30 -6.40 9.09
N THR A 275 14.64 -7.03 10.22
CA THR A 275 15.69 -8.05 10.25
C THR A 275 15.19 -9.40 9.75
N THR A 276 14.00 -9.81 10.18
CA THR A 276 13.47 -11.14 9.87
C THR A 276 12.95 -11.18 8.43
N GLY A 277 12.21 -10.14 7.99
CA GLY A 277 11.71 -10.04 6.62
C GLY A 277 12.82 -9.99 5.57
N GLN A 278 13.90 -9.24 5.82
CA GLN A 278 15.03 -9.21 4.90
C GLN A 278 15.75 -10.56 4.77
N GLN A 279 15.92 -11.28 5.87
CA GLN A 279 16.56 -12.60 5.82
C GLN A 279 15.73 -13.59 5.00
N HIS A 280 14.42 -13.62 5.20
CA HIS A 280 13.52 -14.47 4.41
C HIS A 280 13.47 -14.01 2.94
N ALA A 281 13.47 -12.70 2.67
CA ALA A 281 13.55 -12.15 1.31
C ALA A 281 14.81 -12.59 0.55
N SER A 282 15.98 -12.42 1.17
CA SER A 282 17.25 -12.79 0.55
C SER A 282 17.34 -14.30 0.31
N ARG A 283 16.84 -15.11 1.25
CA ARG A 283 16.76 -16.58 1.07
C ARG A 283 15.80 -16.97 -0.05
N ALA A 284 14.63 -16.33 -0.10
CA ALA A 284 13.62 -16.58 -1.12
C ALA A 284 14.20 -16.27 -2.51
N LEU A 285 14.89 -15.14 -2.68
CA LEU A 285 15.46 -14.76 -3.97
C LEU A 285 16.78 -15.47 -4.32
N ALA A 286 17.39 -16.21 -3.38
CA ALA A 286 18.68 -16.86 -3.59
C ALA A 286 18.67 -17.85 -4.78
N ALA A 287 17.53 -18.47 -5.07
CA ALA A 287 17.36 -19.42 -6.17
C ALA A 287 17.27 -18.77 -7.57
N TYR A 288 17.11 -17.45 -7.65
CA TYR A 288 16.82 -16.72 -8.89
C TYR A 288 17.95 -15.77 -9.27
N GLN A 289 19.20 -16.23 -9.19
CA GLN A 289 20.38 -15.39 -9.50
C GLN A 289 20.36 -14.89 -10.94
N HIS A 290 19.92 -15.73 -11.90
CA HIS A 290 19.85 -15.32 -13.29
C HIS A 290 18.85 -14.16 -13.49
N GLU A 291 17.65 -14.28 -12.91
CA GLU A 291 16.63 -13.24 -12.95
C GLU A 291 17.10 -11.99 -12.22
N LEU A 292 17.80 -12.11 -11.09
CA LEU A 292 18.37 -10.97 -10.38
C LEU A 292 19.41 -10.19 -11.21
N GLU A 293 20.23 -10.86 -12.03
CA GLU A 293 21.12 -10.15 -12.97
C GLU A 293 20.32 -9.35 -14.01
N LEU A 294 19.22 -9.92 -14.51
CA LEU A 294 18.32 -9.21 -15.43
C LEU A 294 17.62 -8.04 -14.74
N VAL A 295 17.22 -8.18 -13.47
CA VAL A 295 16.67 -7.08 -12.66
C VAL A 295 17.70 -5.95 -12.55
N ARG A 296 18.95 -6.24 -12.21
CA ARG A 296 20.02 -5.21 -12.08
C ARG A 296 20.30 -4.46 -13.39
N THR A 297 20.11 -5.12 -14.52
CA THR A 297 20.34 -4.55 -15.85
C THR A 297 19.10 -3.91 -16.47
N SER A 298 17.91 -4.12 -15.88
CA SER A 298 16.65 -3.53 -16.35
C SER A 298 16.71 -2.00 -16.36
N LYS A 299 16.01 -1.38 -17.32
CA LYS A 299 15.92 0.07 -17.47
C LYS A 299 15.26 0.71 -16.24
N PHE A 300 14.21 0.07 -15.75
CA PHE A 300 13.45 0.49 -14.57
C PHE A 300 13.15 -0.71 -13.67
N ILE A 301 13.20 -0.49 -12.36
CA ILE A 301 12.97 -1.50 -11.34
C ILE A 301 11.89 -0.97 -10.39
N ALA A 302 10.69 -1.54 -10.48
CA ALA A 302 9.67 -1.39 -9.45
C ALA A 302 9.94 -2.41 -8.35
N ILE A 303 9.91 -1.95 -7.10
CA ILE A 303 10.11 -2.80 -5.93
C ILE A 303 9.00 -2.57 -4.92
N HIS A 304 8.52 -3.62 -4.25
CA HIS A 304 7.53 -3.43 -3.20
C HIS A 304 8.14 -2.69 -2.01
N GLN A 305 7.45 -1.66 -1.52
CA GLN A 305 7.98 -0.72 -0.52
C GLN A 305 7.03 -0.60 0.67
N ILE A 306 7.48 -1.03 1.84
CA ILE A 306 6.73 -0.89 3.11
C ILE A 306 7.11 0.44 3.79
N THR A 307 8.40 0.79 3.79
CA THR A 307 8.93 2.05 4.34
C THR A 307 10.12 2.56 3.54
N VAL A 308 10.46 3.84 3.69
CA VAL A 308 11.67 4.43 3.07
C VAL A 308 12.94 3.69 3.52
N ALA A 309 13.05 3.37 4.82
CA ALA A 309 14.20 2.64 5.35
C ALA A 309 14.32 1.25 4.69
N GLN A 310 13.22 0.50 4.62
CA GLN A 310 13.21 -0.83 4.01
C GLN A 310 13.54 -0.78 2.51
N PHE A 311 13.11 0.26 1.79
CA PHE A 311 13.47 0.47 0.39
C PHE A 311 15.00 0.53 0.21
N HIS A 312 15.68 1.44 0.91
CA HIS A 312 17.14 1.58 0.79
C HIS A 312 17.86 0.31 1.26
N GLN A 313 17.40 -0.32 2.35
CA GLN A 313 17.99 -1.56 2.83
C GLN A 313 17.85 -2.69 1.81
N THR A 314 16.72 -2.77 1.10
CA THR A 314 16.48 -3.80 0.07
C THR A 314 17.32 -3.55 -1.18
N ILE A 315 17.39 -2.29 -1.64
CA ILE A 315 18.26 -1.90 -2.75
C ILE A 315 19.72 -2.28 -2.45
N ALA A 316 20.22 -1.91 -1.28
CA ALA A 316 21.57 -2.23 -0.86
C ALA A 316 21.80 -3.75 -0.75
N ALA A 317 20.85 -4.49 -0.17
CA ALA A 317 20.96 -5.94 -0.01
C ALA A 317 20.99 -6.70 -1.34
N LEU A 318 20.26 -6.22 -2.34
CA LEU A 318 20.16 -6.84 -3.67
C LEU A 318 21.19 -6.28 -4.68
N GLY A 319 21.89 -5.21 -4.33
CA GLY A 319 22.83 -4.52 -5.22
C GLY A 319 22.13 -3.89 -6.41
N LEU A 320 20.96 -3.28 -6.19
CA LEU A 320 20.18 -2.63 -7.25
C LEU A 320 20.68 -1.19 -7.48
N PRO A 321 20.66 -0.69 -8.74
CA PRO A 321 20.93 0.71 -9.03
C PRO A 321 19.76 1.58 -8.56
N GLU A 322 19.98 2.40 -7.52
CA GLU A 322 18.94 3.24 -6.92
C GLU A 322 18.35 4.23 -7.91
N GLU A 323 19.16 4.74 -8.85
CA GLU A 323 18.75 5.65 -9.91
C GLU A 323 17.75 5.05 -10.91
N ARG A 324 17.55 3.73 -10.90
CA ARG A 324 16.55 3.03 -11.73
C ARG A 324 15.29 2.66 -10.95
N CYS A 325 15.19 3.09 -9.71
CA CYS A 325 14.04 2.86 -8.84
C CYS A 325 13.34 4.19 -8.52
N LEU A 326 12.04 4.14 -8.20
CA LEU A 326 11.30 5.30 -7.71
C LEU A 326 10.90 5.09 -6.24
N LEU A 327 11.22 6.05 -5.36
CA LEU A 327 10.82 6.04 -3.95
C LEU A 327 9.35 6.48 -3.80
N THR A 328 8.43 5.65 -4.29
CA THR A 328 6.99 5.96 -4.30
C THR A 328 6.36 5.88 -2.91
N VAL A 329 6.90 5.05 -2.03
CA VAL A 329 6.35 4.92 -0.66
C VAL A 329 6.44 6.22 0.11
N ALA A 330 7.36 7.15 -0.22
CA ALA A 330 7.45 8.43 0.46
C ALA A 330 6.19 9.29 0.28
N GLU A 331 5.59 9.25 -0.91
CA GLU A 331 4.47 10.12 -1.32
C GLU A 331 3.13 9.37 -1.36
N HIS A 332 3.15 8.07 -1.67
CA HIS A 332 1.94 7.28 -1.89
C HIS A 332 1.65 6.27 -0.79
N GLY A 333 2.55 6.06 0.17
CA GLY A 333 2.43 4.99 1.16
C GLY A 333 2.58 3.59 0.55
N ASN A 334 2.36 2.56 1.38
CA ASN A 334 2.39 1.16 0.97
C ASN A 334 1.00 0.75 0.46
N ALA A 335 0.83 0.80 -0.86
CA ALA A 335 -0.42 0.48 -1.52
C ALA A 335 -0.63 -1.04 -1.73
N ALA A 336 0.00 -1.88 -0.88
CA ALA A 336 -0.05 -3.34 -0.96
C ALA A 336 0.20 -3.86 -2.40
N SER A 337 -0.71 -4.65 -2.98
CA SER A 337 -0.53 -5.22 -4.34
C SER A 337 -0.59 -4.18 -5.45
N ALA A 338 -1.17 -3.00 -5.21
CA ALA A 338 -1.23 -1.91 -6.18
C ALA A 338 0.11 -1.13 -6.27
N SER A 339 1.06 -1.36 -5.35
CA SER A 339 2.33 -0.62 -5.29
C SER A 339 3.19 -0.77 -6.54
N LEU A 340 3.27 -1.98 -7.12
CA LEU A 340 4.11 -2.24 -8.30
C LEU A 340 3.49 -1.66 -9.59
N PRO A 341 2.18 -1.84 -9.86
CA PRO A 341 1.52 -1.15 -10.97
C PRO A 341 1.57 0.38 -10.88
N LEU A 342 1.45 0.94 -9.66
CA LEU A 342 1.59 2.37 -9.44
C LEU A 342 2.98 2.87 -9.88
N GLN A 343 4.03 2.19 -9.43
CA GLN A 343 5.41 2.49 -9.83
C GLN A 343 5.61 2.40 -11.34
N LEU A 344 5.07 1.37 -11.99
CA LEU A 344 5.16 1.21 -13.44
C LEU A 344 4.48 2.37 -14.19
N THR A 345 3.27 2.76 -13.74
CA THR A 345 2.53 3.89 -14.30
C THR A 345 3.32 5.19 -14.16
N LEU A 346 3.86 5.46 -12.97
CA LEU A 346 4.68 6.66 -12.72
C LEU A 346 5.96 6.66 -13.56
N ALA A 347 6.62 5.51 -13.72
CA ALA A 347 7.81 5.39 -14.55
C ALA A 347 7.53 5.71 -16.02
N GLN A 348 6.38 5.27 -16.56
CA GLN A 348 5.95 5.62 -17.91
C GLN A 348 5.63 7.12 -18.05
N GLN A 349 4.90 7.69 -17.08
CA GLN A 349 4.51 9.11 -17.10
C GLN A 349 5.70 10.06 -16.97
N THR A 350 6.72 9.67 -16.22
CA THR A 350 7.92 10.48 -15.96
C THR A 350 9.07 10.18 -16.92
N GLY A 351 8.90 9.25 -17.88
CA GLY A 351 9.91 8.90 -18.87
C GLY A 351 11.06 8.03 -18.35
N HIS A 352 10.91 7.39 -17.20
CA HIS A 352 11.89 6.42 -16.69
C HIS A 352 11.85 5.09 -17.44
N ALA A 353 10.71 4.74 -18.05
CA ALA A 353 10.55 3.57 -18.91
C ALA A 353 9.59 3.87 -20.07
N GLY A 354 9.84 3.27 -21.24
CA GLY A 354 9.00 3.37 -22.43
C GLY A 354 8.99 2.10 -23.26
N PRO A 355 8.35 2.12 -24.45
CA PRO A 355 8.27 0.96 -25.33
C PRO A 355 9.65 0.37 -25.66
N GLY A 356 9.77 -0.95 -25.61
CA GLY A 356 10.99 -1.73 -25.84
C GLY A 356 11.89 -1.87 -24.61
N ASP A 357 11.72 -1.04 -23.58
CA ASP A 357 12.51 -1.11 -22.36
C ASP A 357 12.19 -2.38 -21.56
N LEU A 358 13.24 -2.99 -21.01
CA LEU A 358 13.10 -4.06 -20.02
C LEU A 358 12.84 -3.43 -18.65
N VAL A 359 11.73 -3.80 -18.02
CA VAL A 359 11.36 -3.39 -16.67
C VAL A 359 11.22 -4.61 -15.76
N ALA A 360 11.60 -4.43 -14.49
CA ALA A 360 11.50 -5.46 -13.46
C ALA A 360 10.49 -5.06 -12.38
N LEU A 361 9.65 -6.01 -11.97
CA LEU A 361 8.78 -5.89 -10.81
C LEU A 361 9.24 -6.89 -9.75
N VAL A 362 9.69 -6.39 -8.60
CA VAL A 362 10.21 -7.20 -7.48
C VAL A 362 9.26 -7.10 -6.29
N GLY A 363 8.54 -8.17 -6.01
CA GLY A 363 7.51 -8.25 -4.98
C GLY A 363 7.98 -8.96 -3.71
N PHE A 364 7.51 -8.48 -2.56
CA PHE A 364 7.65 -9.12 -1.26
C PHE A 364 6.30 -9.12 -0.55
N ALA A 365 5.92 -10.24 0.05
CA ALA A 365 4.61 -10.41 0.66
C ALA A 365 4.67 -11.26 1.93
N SER A 366 3.72 -11.07 2.85
CA SER A 366 3.58 -11.88 4.07
C SER A 366 3.31 -13.36 3.74
N GLY A 367 3.78 -14.29 4.60
CA GLY A 367 3.82 -15.74 4.28
C GLY A 367 5.22 -16.26 3.91
N PHE A 368 6.27 -15.54 4.35
CA PHE A 368 7.10 -14.73 3.45
C PHE A 368 7.25 -15.25 2.01
N SER A 369 6.74 -14.49 1.03
CA SER A 369 6.88 -14.79 -0.40
C SER A 369 7.65 -13.67 -1.12
N ALA A 370 8.53 -14.06 -2.05
CA ALA A 370 9.21 -13.15 -2.96
C ALA A 370 8.90 -13.52 -4.41
N GLY A 371 8.79 -12.51 -5.27
CA GLY A 371 8.51 -12.72 -6.69
C GLY A 371 9.28 -11.73 -7.57
N ILE A 372 9.72 -12.20 -8.74
CA ILE A 372 10.29 -11.36 -9.79
C ILE A 372 9.45 -11.54 -11.05
N THR A 373 9.03 -10.43 -11.65
CA THR A 373 8.45 -10.41 -13.00
C THR A 373 9.27 -9.49 -13.89
N LEU A 374 9.71 -9.99 -15.05
CA LEU A 374 10.37 -9.19 -16.07
C LEU A 374 9.40 -8.95 -17.22
N ILE A 375 9.28 -7.69 -17.62
CA ILE A 375 8.36 -7.25 -18.67
C ILE A 375 9.16 -6.41 -19.67
N ARG A 376 8.96 -6.66 -20.95
CA ARG A 376 9.34 -5.72 -22.00
C ARG A 376 8.11 -4.91 -22.39
N LEU A 377 8.20 -3.57 -22.27
CA LEU A 377 7.07 -2.66 -22.52
C LEU A 377 6.76 -2.46 -23.99
#